data_AF-A0A7V8XB32-F1
#
_entry.id   AF-A0A7V8XB32-F1
#
_cell.length_a   1.000
_cell.length_b   1.000
_cell.length_c   1.000
_cell.angle_alpha   90.00
_cell.angle_beta   90.00
_cell.angle_gamma   90.00
#
_symmetry.space_group_name_H-M   'P 1'
#
loop_
_entity.id
_entity.type
_entity.pdbx_description
1 polymer ?
#
loop_
_entity_poly.entity_id
_entity_poly.type
_entity_poly.pdbx_seq_one_letter_code
_entity_poly.pdbx_strand_id
1 'polypeptide(L)'
;MEDILAITFIFGGGTLFLLAVSPVGRAFADRLRHGPQPLANPEPDHAVWDELDRLRADMTELHERVDFAERLLAKGADQAAGSSRTEGLT
;
A
#
# COMPACT_ATOMS: atom_id res chain seq x y z
N MET A 1 30.16 -48.25 5.02
CA MET A 1 30.32 -46.94 4.36
C MET A 1 29.39 -46.82 3.16
N GLU A 2 29.25 -47.88 2.36
CA GLU A 2 28.31 -47.97 1.22
C GLU A 2 26.86 -47.64 1.58
N ASP A 3 26.34 -48.17 2.70
CA ASP A 3 24.95 -47.93 3.12
C ASP A 3 24.65 -46.46 3.44
N ILE A 4 25.61 -45.76 4.06
CA ILE A 4 25.48 -44.33 4.37
C ILE A 4 25.43 -43.52 3.08
N LEU A 5 26.22 -43.92 2.08
CA LEU A 5 26.24 -43.27 0.78
C LEU A 5 24.94 -43.52 0.02
N ALA A 6 24.39 -44.74 0.06
CA ALA A 6 23.10 -45.08 -0.53
C ALA A 6 21.94 -44.29 0.11
N ILE A 7 21.90 -44.20 1.44
CA ILE A 7 20.89 -43.41 2.17
C ILE A 7 21.02 -41.93 1.82
N THR A 8 22.23 -41.38 1.79
CA THR A 8 22.46 -39.97 1.42
C THR A 8 22.04 -39.70 -0.02
N PHE A 9 22.26 -40.64 -0.94
CA PHE A 9 21.84 -40.48 -2.34
C PHE A 9 20.32 -40.52 -2.50
N ILE A 10 19.64 -41.45 -1.82
CA ILE A 10 18.19 -41.61 -1.91
C ILE A 10 17.48 -40.44 -1.23
N PHE A 11 17.81 -40.15 0.02
CA PHE A 11 17.15 -39.10 0.79
C PHE A 11 17.66 -37.72 0.42
N GLY A 12 18.97 -37.54 0.24
CA GLY A 12 19.54 -36.26 -0.20
C GLY A 12 19.19 -35.96 -1.66
N GLY A 13 19.37 -36.93 -2.56
CA GLY A 13 19.04 -36.75 -3.99
C GLY A 13 17.54 -36.60 -4.22
N GLY A 14 16.71 -37.41 -3.55
CA GLY A 14 15.24 -37.31 -3.63
C GLY A 14 14.71 -35.99 -3.07
N THR A 15 15.25 -35.51 -1.95
CA THR A 15 14.87 -34.22 -1.37
C THR A 15 15.30 -33.06 -2.28
N LEU A 16 16.50 -33.12 -2.87
CA LEU A 16 16.97 -32.10 -3.81
C LEU A 16 16.11 -32.06 -5.09
N PHE A 17 15.70 -33.23 -5.59
CA PHE A 17 14.78 -33.34 -6.73
C PHE A 17 13.40 -32.74 -6.44
N LEU A 18 12.83 -33.05 -5.26
CA LEU A 18 11.54 -32.48 -4.84
C LEU A 18 11.65 -30.97 -4.62
N LEU A 19 12.74 -30.47 -4.03
CA LEU A 19 12.96 -29.04 -3.94
C LEU A 19 12.97 -28.40 -5.33
N ALA A 20 13.71 -28.95 -6.29
CA ALA A 20 13.80 -28.42 -7.65
C ALA A 20 12.46 -28.31 -8.39
N VAL A 21 11.52 -29.25 -8.16
CA VAL A 21 10.19 -29.24 -8.79
C VAL A 21 9.15 -28.47 -7.95
N SER A 22 9.37 -28.33 -6.63
CA SER A 22 8.43 -27.63 -5.75
C SER A 22 8.54 -26.10 -5.86
N PRO A 23 7.46 -25.36 -5.53
CA PRO A 23 7.48 -23.90 -5.41
C PRO A 23 8.56 -23.39 -4.45
N VAL A 24 8.91 -24.18 -3.44
CA VAL A 24 9.92 -23.82 -2.43
C VAL A 24 11.31 -23.76 -3.05
N GLY A 25 11.74 -24.77 -3.82
CA GLY A 25 13.06 -24.72 -4.44
C GLY A 25 13.15 -23.71 -5.58
N ARG A 26 12.04 -23.40 -6.27
CA ARG A 26 11.99 -22.25 -7.18
C ARG A 26 12.20 -20.93 -6.44
N ALA A 27 11.53 -20.73 -5.30
CA ALA A 27 11.73 -19.54 -4.46
C ALA A 27 13.17 -19.44 -3.90
N PHE A 28 13.78 -20.56 -3.51
CA PHE A 28 15.19 -20.59 -3.08
C PHE A 28 16.16 -20.33 -4.23
N ALA A 29 15.91 -20.91 -5.41
CA ALA A 29 16.70 -20.66 -6.61
C ALA A 29 16.59 -19.20 -7.06
N ASP A 30 15.38 -18.62 -7.01
CA ASP A 30 15.16 -17.21 -7.30
C ASP A 30 15.87 -16.33 -6.27
N ARG A 31 15.85 -16.67 -4.98
CA ARG A 31 16.60 -15.96 -3.94
C ARG A 31 18.12 -16.07 -4.09
N LEU A 32 18.62 -17.22 -4.56
CA LEU A 32 20.06 -17.41 -4.77
C LEU A 32 20.55 -16.73 -6.07
N ARG A 33 19.73 -16.74 -7.12
CA ARG A 33 20.01 -16.06 -8.40
C ARG A 33 19.97 -14.55 -8.28
N HIS A 34 19.03 -14.01 -7.49
CA HIS A 34 18.80 -12.58 -7.38
C HIS A 34 19.44 -11.96 -6.12
N GLY A 35 20.05 -12.79 -5.24
CA GLY A 35 20.56 -12.35 -3.94
C GLY A 35 19.44 -11.87 -3.00
N PRO A 36 19.76 -11.22 -1.85
CA PRO A 36 18.80 -10.42 -1.12
C PRO A 36 18.44 -9.19 -1.96
N GLN A 37 17.71 -9.39 -3.06
CA GLN A 37 17.20 -8.31 -3.87
C GLN A 37 16.21 -7.52 -2.99
N PRO A 38 16.34 -6.18 -2.89
CA PRO A 38 15.22 -5.36 -2.46
C PRO A 38 14.10 -5.67 -3.44
N LEU A 39 12.91 -5.97 -2.89
CA LEU A 39 11.64 -6.20 -3.61
C LEU A 39 11.77 -5.78 -5.07
N ALA A 40 11.94 -6.76 -5.96
CA ALA A 40 12.04 -6.55 -7.39
C ALA A 40 11.07 -5.44 -7.75
N ASN A 41 11.58 -4.31 -8.27
CA ASN A 41 10.79 -3.11 -8.59
C ASN A 41 9.46 -3.60 -9.14
N PRO A 42 8.37 -3.53 -8.36
CA PRO A 42 7.08 -3.95 -8.86
C PRO A 42 6.86 -3.01 -10.02
N GLU A 43 6.73 -3.55 -11.23
CA GLU A 43 6.21 -2.77 -12.33
C GLU A 43 5.02 -2.00 -11.77
N PRO A 44 5.06 -0.65 -11.78
CA PRO A 44 4.17 0.15 -10.96
C PRO A 44 2.75 -0.29 -11.27
N ASP A 45 2.08 -0.92 -10.31
CA ASP A 45 0.80 -1.57 -10.56
C ASP A 45 -0.16 -0.48 -11.02
N HIS A 46 -0.52 -0.50 -12.30
CA HIS A 46 -1.35 0.51 -12.93
C HIS A 46 -2.70 0.64 -12.21
N ALA A 47 -3.19 -0.45 -11.62
CA ALA A 47 -4.40 -0.44 -10.79
C ALA A 47 -4.23 0.42 -9.52
N VAL A 48 -3.02 0.44 -8.93
CA VAL A 48 -2.71 1.27 -7.76
C VAL A 48 -2.64 2.75 -8.15
N TRP A 49 -2.08 3.07 -9.32
CA TRP A 49 -2.04 4.45 -9.82
C TRP A 49 -3.42 4.98 -10.15
N ASP A 50 -4.25 4.18 -10.83
CA ASP A 50 -5.63 4.52 -11.12
C ASP A 50 -6.42 4.79 -9.84
N GLU A 51 -6.20 3.98 -8.80
CA GLU A 51 -6.85 4.16 -7.50
C GLU A 51 -6.35 5.41 -6.77
N LEU A 52 -5.05 5.71 -6.84
CA LEU A 52 -4.50 6.94 -6.28
C LEU A 52 -5.02 8.19 -6.99
N ASP A 53 -5.21 8.15 -8.31
CA ASP A 53 -5.77 9.25 -9.07
C ASP A 53 -7.25 9.48 -8.74
N ARG A 54 -8.03 8.39 -8.55
CA ARG A 54 -9.40 8.48 -8.02
C ARG A 54 -9.42 9.11 -6.63
N LEU A 55 -8.58 8.61 -5.72
CA LEU A 55 -8.50 9.14 -4.36
C LEU A 55 -8.10 10.62 -4.36
N ARG A 56 -7.19 11.03 -5.23
CA ARG A 56 -6.78 12.44 -5.37
C ARG A 56 -7.95 13.30 -5.82
N ALA A 57 -8.76 12.84 -6.78
CA ALA A 57 -9.96 13.55 -7.23
C ALA A 57 -10.98 13.69 -6.09
N ASP A 58 -11.25 12.61 -5.36
CA ASP A 58 -12.18 12.61 -4.23
C ASP A 58 -11.71 13.56 -3.11
N MET A 59 -10.40 13.60 -2.83
CA MET A 59 -9.84 14.54 -1.87
C MET A 59 -9.97 16.00 -2.32
N THR A 60 -9.85 16.29 -3.62
CA THR A 60 -10.09 17.64 -4.15
C THR A 60 -11.55 18.06 -3.95
N GLU A 61 -12.51 17.21 -4.28
CA GLU A 61 -13.93 17.49 -4.06
C GLU A 61 -14.25 17.70 -2.56
N LEU A 62 -13.70 16.83 -1.71
CA LEU A 62 -13.86 16.95 -0.26
C LEU A 62 -13.29 18.27 0.26
N HIS A 63 -12.13 18.70 -0.25
CA HIS A 63 -11.51 19.96 0.15
C HIS A 63 -12.38 21.17 -0.21
N GLU A 64 -12.99 21.17 -1.40
CA GLU A 64 -13.93 22.23 -1.82
C GLU A 64 -15.15 22.30 -0.90
N ARG A 65 -15.71 21.14 -0.53
CA ARG A 65 -16.86 21.06 0.39
C ARG A 65 -16.52 21.56 1.79
N VAL A 66 -15.32 21.26 2.27
CA VAL A 66 -14.81 21.75 3.56
C VAL A 66 -14.59 23.26 3.52
N ASP A 67 -13.91 23.79 2.49
CA ASP A 67 -13.73 25.24 2.31
C ASP A 67 -15.09 25.97 2.24
N PHE A 68 -16.08 25.39 1.56
CA PHE A 68 -17.43 25.94 1.54
C PHE A 68 -18.06 26.00 2.94
N ALA A 69 -17.94 24.93 3.73
CA ALA A 69 -18.44 24.88 5.09
C ALA A 69 -17.77 25.92 5.99
N GLU A 70 -16.45 26.09 5.87
CA GLU A 70 -15.69 27.10 6.61
C GLU A 70 -16.18 28.51 6.28
N ARG A 71 -16.36 28.82 4.99
CA ARG A 71 -16.90 30.12 4.57
C ARG A 71 -18.33 30.35 5.05
N LEU A 72 -19.15 29.32 5.11
CA LEU A 72 -20.53 29.42 5.60
C LEU A 72 -20.55 29.69 7.11
N LEU A 73 -19.71 29.00 7.88
CA LEU A 73 -19.56 29.20 9.32
C LEU A 73 -19.02 30.60 9.63
N ALA A 74 -18.01 31.08 8.89
CA ALA A 74 -17.47 32.42 9.04
C ALA A 74 -18.55 33.50 8.77
N LYS A 75 -19.33 33.36 7.69
CA LYS A 75 -20.47 34.25 7.41
C LYS A 75 -21.53 34.22 8.51
N GLY A 76 -21.77 33.06 9.11
CA GLY A 76 -22.68 32.93 10.26
C GLY A 76 -22.18 33.69 11.49
N ALA A 77 -20.89 33.56 11.80
CA ALA A 77 -20.24 34.26 12.90
C ALA A 77 -20.27 35.79 12.72
N ASP A 78 -19.97 36.28 11.51
CA ASP A 78 -19.99 37.71 11.20
C ASP A 78 -21.40 38.32 11.30
N GLN A 79 -22.43 37.60 10.85
CA GLN A 79 -23.82 38.04 10.98
C GLN A 79 -24.28 38.12 12.44
N ALA A 80 -23.89 37.15 13.28
CA ALA A 80 -24.18 37.17 14.72
C ALA A 80 -23.47 38.35 15.43
N ALA A 81 -22.22 38.63 15.06
CA ALA A 81 -21.47 39.79 15.56
C ALA A 81 -22.05 41.13 15.06
N GLY A 82 -22.63 41.17 13.85
CA GLY A 82 -23.32 42.34 13.31
C GLY A 82 -24.64 42.63 14.01
N SER A 83 -25.47 41.61 14.26
CA SER A 83 -26.78 41.74 14.93
C SER A 83 -26.65 42.29 16.35
N SER A 84 -25.68 41.78 17.12
CA SER A 84 -25.41 42.24 18.49
C SER A 84 -24.90 43.69 18.55
N ARG A 85 -24.19 44.16 17.52
CA ARG A 85 -23.74 45.56 17.42
C ARG A 85 -24.89 46.52 17.12
N THR A 86 -25.90 46.09 16.36
CA THR A 86 -27.08 46.90 16.07
C THR A 86 -28.05 46.98 17.25
N GLU A 87 -28.12 45.96 18.11
CA GLU A 87 -28.97 45.95 19.31
C GLU A 87 -28.40 46.78 20.47
N GLY A 88 -27.08 46.97 20.56
CA GLY A 88 -26.45 47.80 21.59
C GLY A 88 -26.53 49.32 21.35
N LEU A 89 -27.14 49.75 20.24
CA LEU A 89 -27.26 51.17 19.86
C LEU A 89 -28.69 51.73 19.99
N THR A 90 -29.63 50.92 20.48
CA THR A 90 -31.02 51.30 20.82
C THR A 90 -31.26 51.17 22.32
#